data_AF-A0AAN6Z9L9-F1
#
_entry.id   AF-A0AAN6Z9L9-F1
#
_cell.length_a   1.000
_cell.length_b   1.000
_cell.length_c   1.000
_cell.angle_alpha   90.00
_cell.angle_beta   90.00
_cell.angle_gamma   90.00
#
_symmetry.space_group_name_H-M   'P 1'
#
loop_
_entity.id
_entity.type
_entity.pdbx_description
1 polymer ?
#
loop_
_entity_poly.entity_id
_entity_poly.type
_entity_poly.pdbx_seq_one_letter_code
_entity_poly.pdbx_strand_id
1 'polypeptide(L)'
;PPPPETTTITPALLTHLHNLSALPPPTTPSATATILATLHAQLHFVQSIRTVDTAGVPPLHSIRDETAAGLAEATISTATLRDALAAEETYGKHRRPRRRQGQGQPRKGGAGDAAKGIEGVEDWDVLGNAGQKAGRYFVVRSGKGE
;
A
#
# COMPACT_ATOMS: atom_id res chain seq x y z
N PRO A 1 0.87 -14.14 33.85
CA PRO A 1 0.01 -13.45 32.85
C PRO A 1 -0.45 -12.08 33.38
N PRO A 2 -0.14 -10.97 32.68
CA PRO A 2 -0.73 -9.69 33.03
C PRO A 2 -2.26 -9.76 32.76
N PRO A 3 -3.08 -9.03 33.54
CA PRO A 3 -4.53 -9.02 33.36
C PRO A 3 -4.89 -8.46 31.97
N PRO A 4 -6.07 -8.80 31.42
CA PRO A 4 -6.51 -8.23 30.16
C PRO A 4 -6.71 -6.73 30.36
N GLU A 5 -5.80 -5.91 29.85
CA GLU A 5 -6.03 -4.49 29.74
C GLU A 5 -7.21 -4.30 28.79
N THR A 6 -8.40 -4.04 29.35
CA THR A 6 -9.55 -3.61 28.59
C THR A 6 -9.23 -2.23 28.05
N THR A 7 -8.66 -2.15 26.86
CA THR A 7 -8.49 -0.91 26.12
C THR A 7 -9.86 -0.45 25.66
N THR A 8 -10.61 0.15 26.59
CA THR A 8 -11.90 0.75 26.29
C THR A 8 -11.66 1.89 25.31
N ILE A 9 -12.02 1.68 24.04
CA ILE A 9 -11.98 2.70 22.99
C ILE A 9 -12.82 3.90 23.45
N THR A 10 -12.17 5.04 23.64
CA THR A 10 -12.85 6.30 23.95
C THR A 10 -13.36 6.96 22.67
N PRO A 11 -14.36 7.85 22.74
CA PRO A 11 -14.80 8.64 21.58
C PRO A 11 -13.66 9.44 20.93
N ALA A 12 -12.73 9.96 21.73
CA ALA A 12 -11.54 10.67 21.22
C ALA A 12 -10.64 9.74 20.39
N LEU A 13 -10.44 8.50 20.86
CA LEU A 13 -9.70 7.49 20.12
C LEU A 13 -10.45 7.08 18.85
N LEU A 14 -11.78 7.00 18.89
CA LEU A 14 -12.58 6.74 17.70
C LEU A 14 -12.37 7.81 16.63
N THR A 15 -12.41 9.10 16.99
CA THR A 15 -12.12 10.20 16.06
C THR A 15 -10.69 10.10 15.50
N HIS A 16 -9.73 9.73 16.36
CA HIS A 16 -8.35 9.52 15.91
C HIS A 16 -8.26 8.39 14.87
N LEU A 17 -8.95 7.26 15.09
CA LEU A 17 -9.01 6.15 14.14
C LEU A 17 -9.64 6.57 12.80
N HIS A 18 -10.71 7.35 12.83
CA HIS A 18 -11.34 7.88 11.60
C HIS A 18 -10.32 8.68 10.78
N ASN A 19 -9.55 9.56 11.43
CA ASN A 19 -8.51 10.35 10.78
C ASN A 19 -7.41 9.48 10.15
N LEU A 20 -6.95 8.44 10.86
CA LEU A 20 -5.94 7.49 10.32
C LEU A 20 -6.48 6.73 9.10
N SER A 21 -7.78 6.42 9.09
CA SER A 21 -8.44 5.73 7.98
C SER A 21 -8.96 6.67 6.87
N ALA A 22 -8.70 7.98 6.98
CA ALA A 22 -9.26 9.01 6.08
C ALA A 22 -10.80 8.95 5.93
N LEU A 23 -11.49 8.53 6.99
CA LEU A 23 -12.96 8.51 7.06
C LEU A 23 -13.50 9.81 7.67
N PRO A 24 -14.68 10.28 7.25
CA PRO A 24 -15.32 11.43 7.86
C PRO A 24 -15.73 11.13 9.32
N PRO A 25 -15.66 12.11 10.24
CA PRO A 25 -16.07 11.90 11.62
C PRO A 25 -17.59 11.65 11.71
N PRO A 26 -18.05 10.85 12.70
CA PRO A 26 -19.46 10.56 12.86
C PRO A 26 -20.26 11.84 13.18
N THR A 27 -21.30 12.09 12.40
CA THR A 27 -22.08 13.34 12.48
C THR A 27 -23.02 13.40 13.67
N THR A 28 -23.43 12.25 14.23
CA THR A 28 -24.41 12.17 15.32
C THR A 28 -23.89 11.36 16.51
N PRO A 29 -24.33 11.67 17.74
CA PRO A 29 -23.96 10.91 18.93
C PRO A 29 -24.47 9.45 18.85
N SER A 30 -25.64 9.23 18.25
CA SER A 30 -26.19 7.88 18.03
C SER A 30 -25.33 7.03 17.09
N ALA A 31 -24.85 7.61 15.99
CA ALA A 31 -23.91 6.92 15.09
C ALA A 31 -22.60 6.59 15.81
N THR A 32 -22.07 7.53 16.60
CA THR A 32 -20.87 7.32 17.41
C THR A 32 -21.02 6.14 18.38
N ALA A 33 -22.14 6.07 19.10
CA ALA A 33 -22.42 4.99 20.04
C ALA A 33 -22.53 3.62 19.35
N THR A 34 -23.18 3.56 18.19
CA THR A 34 -23.30 2.34 17.38
C THR A 34 -21.93 1.83 16.91
N ILE A 35 -21.08 2.74 16.42
CA ILE A 35 -19.72 2.38 15.97
C ILE A 35 -18.87 1.91 17.16
N LEU A 36 -18.94 2.59 18.31
CA LEU A 36 -18.24 2.17 19.53
C LEU A 36 -18.68 0.77 19.99
N ALA A 37 -19.98 0.51 20.05
CA ALA A 37 -20.50 -0.80 20.42
C ALA A 37 -20.00 -1.91 19.49
N THR A 38 -19.98 -1.64 18.19
CA THR A 38 -19.46 -2.57 17.17
C THR A 38 -17.97 -2.84 17.37
N LEU A 39 -17.17 -1.80 17.56
CA LEU A 39 -15.72 -1.92 17.79
C LEU A 39 -15.41 -2.69 19.08
N HIS A 40 -16.16 -2.45 20.16
CA HIS A 40 -16.00 -3.21 21.40
C HIS A 40 -16.28 -4.70 21.19
N ALA A 41 -17.33 -5.06 20.46
CA ALA A 41 -17.63 -6.45 20.14
C ALA A 41 -16.51 -7.11 19.30
N GLN A 42 -15.99 -6.40 18.29
CA GLN A 42 -14.87 -6.87 17.47
C GLN A 42 -13.59 -7.07 18.30
N LEU A 43 -13.25 -6.13 19.19
CA LEU A 43 -12.09 -6.25 20.07
C LEU A 43 -12.23 -7.40 21.06
N HIS A 44 -13.43 -7.63 21.60
CA HIS A 44 -13.70 -8.76 22.47
C HIS A 44 -13.42 -10.10 21.76
N PHE A 45 -13.84 -10.21 20.50
CA PHE A 45 -13.53 -11.38 19.67
C PHE A 45 -12.02 -11.56 19.45
N VAL A 46 -11.31 -10.50 19.07
CA VAL A 46 -9.85 -10.54 18.86
C VAL A 46 -9.11 -10.90 20.15
N GLN A 47 -9.53 -10.35 21.29
CA GLN A 47 -8.93 -10.64 22.58
C GLN A 47 -9.14 -12.10 22.99
N SER A 48 -10.26 -12.71 22.59
CA SER A 48 -10.50 -14.14 22.81
C SER A 48 -9.49 -15.00 22.03
N ILE A 49 -9.15 -14.62 20.79
CA ILE A 49 -8.14 -15.33 19.97
C ILE A 49 -6.74 -15.24 20.59
N ARG A 50 -6.39 -14.11 21.22
CA ARG A 50 -5.09 -13.90 21.89
C ARG A 50 -4.83 -14.85 23.07
N THR A 51 -5.83 -15.59 23.54
CA THR A 51 -5.66 -16.57 24.61
C THR A 51 -4.93 -17.84 24.15
N VAL A 52 -4.83 -18.07 22.83
CA VAL A 52 -4.10 -19.20 22.25
C VAL A 52 -2.60 -18.97 22.39
N ASP A 53 -1.87 -19.98 22.85
CA ASP A 53 -0.40 -19.95 22.90
C ASP A 53 0.19 -20.08 21.50
N THR A 54 0.90 -19.04 21.07
CA THR A 54 1.61 -18.99 19.79
C THR A 54 3.13 -18.95 19.97
N ALA A 55 3.66 -19.33 21.14
CA ALA A 55 5.09 -19.35 21.40
C ALA A 55 5.83 -20.28 20.42
N GLY A 56 6.86 -19.75 19.76
CA GLY A 56 7.69 -20.52 18.81
C GLY A 56 7.07 -20.73 17.42
N VAL A 57 5.86 -20.21 17.16
CA VAL A 57 5.22 -20.29 15.83
C VAL A 57 5.49 -18.99 15.06
N PRO A 58 6.15 -19.05 13.87
CA PRO A 58 6.35 -17.87 13.04
C PRO A 58 5.02 -17.39 12.45
N PRO A 59 4.82 -16.07 12.28
CA PRO A 59 3.64 -15.54 11.61
C PRO A 59 3.57 -15.98 10.15
N LEU A 60 2.39 -16.41 9.69
CA LEU A 60 2.13 -16.67 8.29
C LEU A 60 1.98 -15.33 7.54
N HIS A 61 2.85 -15.05 6.58
CA HIS A 61 2.86 -13.75 5.88
C HIS A 61 1.95 -13.72 4.65
N SER A 62 1.81 -14.87 4.01
CA SER A 62 0.97 -15.05 2.82
C SER A 62 0.56 -16.51 2.69
N ILE A 63 -0.55 -16.78 2.02
CA ILE A 63 -0.98 -18.15 1.75
C ILE A 63 -0.08 -18.71 0.64
N ARG A 64 1.03 -19.33 1.04
CA ARG A 64 2.04 -19.95 0.16
C ARG A 64 2.61 -21.19 0.82
N ASP A 65 3.34 -21.97 0.03
CA ASP A 65 4.19 -23.02 0.56
C ASP A 65 5.42 -22.41 1.24
N GLU A 66 5.40 -22.34 2.57
CA GLU A 66 6.52 -21.87 3.40
C GLU A 66 7.55 -22.96 3.71
N THR A 67 7.43 -24.15 3.11
CA THR A 67 8.50 -25.16 3.20
C THR A 67 9.78 -24.64 2.57
N ALA A 68 10.93 -25.20 2.96
CA ALA A 68 12.21 -24.83 2.36
C ALA A 68 12.22 -24.98 0.82
N ALA A 69 11.47 -25.95 0.29
CA ALA A 69 11.29 -26.14 -1.15
C ALA A 69 10.45 -25.02 -1.78
N GLY A 70 9.27 -24.73 -1.22
CA GLY A 70 8.41 -23.64 -1.70
C GLY A 70 9.08 -22.27 -1.63
N LEU A 71 9.86 -22.01 -0.56
CA LEU A 71 10.69 -20.81 -0.44
C LEU A 71 11.78 -20.78 -1.51
N ALA A 72 12.48 -21.88 -1.78
CA ALA A 72 13.52 -21.93 -2.81
C ALA A 72 12.95 -21.68 -4.21
N GLU A 73 11.78 -22.24 -4.52
CA GLU A 73 11.10 -22.03 -5.80
C GLU A 73 10.59 -20.59 -5.96
N ALA A 74 10.01 -20.00 -4.92
CA ALA A 74 9.50 -18.63 -4.96
C ALA A 74 10.60 -17.55 -4.90
N THR A 75 11.81 -17.92 -4.47
CA THR A 75 12.92 -16.98 -4.32
C THR A 75 13.45 -16.55 -5.69
N ILE A 76 13.29 -15.28 -6.02
CA ILE A 76 13.95 -14.67 -7.18
C ILE A 76 15.44 -14.52 -6.86
N SER A 77 16.25 -15.42 -7.41
CA SER A 77 17.69 -15.45 -7.18
C SER A 77 18.44 -14.34 -7.94
N THR A 78 19.66 -14.02 -7.49
CA THR A 78 20.57 -13.13 -8.24
C THR A 78 20.93 -13.68 -9.61
N ALA A 79 20.94 -15.01 -9.78
CA ALA A 79 21.12 -15.65 -11.08
C ALA A 79 19.93 -15.35 -12.01
N THR A 80 18.70 -15.41 -11.48
CA THR A 80 17.47 -15.04 -12.19
C THR A 80 17.49 -13.56 -12.61
N LEU A 81 18.04 -12.68 -11.76
CA LEU A 81 18.14 -11.25 -12.04
C LEU A 81 19.38 -10.85 -12.84
N ARG A 82 20.28 -11.78 -13.18
CA ARG A 82 21.60 -11.49 -13.75
C ARG A 82 21.51 -10.60 -14.99
N ASP A 83 20.66 -10.97 -15.95
CA ASP A 83 20.55 -10.25 -17.21
C ASP A 83 19.92 -8.86 -17.03
N ALA A 84 18.94 -8.76 -16.13
CA ALA A 84 18.32 -7.48 -15.78
C ALA A 84 19.31 -6.53 -15.10
N LEU A 85 20.14 -7.04 -14.19
CA LEU A 85 21.20 -6.29 -13.52
C LEU A 85 22.35 -5.93 -14.48
N ALA A 86 22.69 -6.82 -15.41
CA ALA A 86 23.72 -6.56 -16.44
C ALA A 86 23.29 -5.47 -17.43
N ALA A 87 21.98 -5.29 -17.62
CA ALA A 87 21.41 -4.21 -18.41
C ALA A 87 21.37 -2.86 -17.68
N GLU A 88 21.87 -2.76 -16.44
CA GLU A 88 21.94 -1.49 -15.72
C GLU A 88 23.18 -0.67 -16.14
N GLU A 89 23.02 0.65 -16.10
CA GLU A 89 24.07 1.64 -16.32
C GLU A 89 24.18 2.53 -15.09
N THR A 90 25.40 2.79 -14.63
CA THR A 90 25.65 3.72 -13.52
C THR A 90 25.81 5.13 -14.05
N TYR A 91 25.05 6.10 -13.52
CA TYR A 91 25.12 7.50 -13.97
C TYR A 91 25.46 8.49 -12.84
N GLY A 92 26.17 9.56 -13.20
CA GLY A 92 26.49 10.69 -12.32
C GLY A 92 27.58 10.42 -11.28
N LYS A 93 27.90 11.45 -10.47
CA LYS A 93 28.99 11.43 -9.48
C LYS A 93 28.88 10.30 -8.45
N HIS A 94 27.65 9.89 -8.11
CA HIS A 94 27.37 8.85 -7.13
C HIS A 94 27.12 7.46 -7.73
N ARG A 95 27.33 7.28 -9.05
CA ARG A 95 27.20 6.00 -9.77
C ARG A 95 25.94 5.21 -9.42
N ARG A 96 24.79 5.89 -9.28
CA ARG A 96 23.52 5.21 -8.98
C ARG A 96 23.16 4.31 -10.16
N PRO A 97 22.91 3.00 -9.94
CA PRO A 97 22.43 2.10 -11.00
C PRO A 97 21.10 2.60 -11.55
N ARG A 98 20.96 2.57 -12.87
CA ARG A 98 19.73 2.88 -13.60
C ARG A 98 19.57 1.83 -14.69
N ARG A 99 18.35 1.33 -14.90
CA ARG A 99 18.07 0.45 -16.05
C ARG A 99 18.36 1.22 -17.34
N ARG A 100 19.12 0.61 -18.27
CA ARG A 100 19.28 1.18 -19.62
C ARG A 100 17.90 1.30 -20.26
N GLN A 101 17.53 2.50 -20.67
CA GLN A 101 16.41 2.69 -21.57
C GLN A 101 16.83 2.03 -22.88
N GLY A 102 16.14 0.96 -23.29
CA GLY A 102 16.52 0.22 -24.49
C GLY A 102 16.59 1.15 -25.71
N GLN A 103 17.46 0.83 -26.68
CA GLN A 103 17.34 1.36 -28.04
C GLN A 103 15.95 0.98 -28.56
N GLY A 104 14.97 1.87 -28.39
CA GLY A 104 13.55 1.59 -28.60
C GLY A 104 12.61 2.18 -27.53
N GLN A 105 13.09 2.64 -26.37
CA GLN A 105 12.27 3.33 -25.37
C GLN A 105 12.55 4.83 -25.39
N PRO A 106 11.71 5.66 -26.05
CA PRO A 106 11.87 7.09 -26.04
C PRO A 106 11.64 7.63 -24.62
N ARG A 107 12.52 8.53 -24.19
CA ARG A 107 12.24 9.43 -23.08
C ARG A 107 11.05 10.30 -23.47
N LYS A 108 9.97 10.24 -22.69
CA LYS A 108 9.02 11.36 -22.61
C LYS A 108 8.77 11.79 -21.17
N GLY A 109 9.79 12.43 -20.62
CA GLY A 109 9.59 13.48 -19.62
C GLY A 109 9.58 14.82 -20.35
N GLY A 110 8.41 15.31 -20.71
CA GLY A 110 8.24 16.57 -21.43
C GLY A 110 7.00 16.54 -22.30
N ALA A 111 6.03 17.38 -21.94
CA ALA A 111 4.74 17.63 -22.57
C ALA A 111 4.57 17.19 -24.04
N GLY A 112 3.52 16.41 -24.29
CA GLY A 112 2.96 16.20 -25.63
C GLY A 112 3.62 15.04 -26.41
N ASP A 113 2.78 14.08 -26.79
CA ASP A 113 2.89 13.23 -27.98
C ASP A 113 4.18 12.43 -28.18
N ALA A 114 4.10 11.14 -27.83
CA ALA A 114 4.88 9.97 -28.28
C ALA A 114 5.73 9.28 -27.21
N ALA A 115 5.06 8.44 -26.41
CA ALA A 115 5.66 7.27 -25.79
C ALA A 115 5.52 6.09 -26.76
N LYS A 116 6.61 5.40 -27.07
CA LYS A 116 6.56 4.04 -27.63
C LYS A 116 7.38 3.15 -26.69
N GLY A 117 6.79 2.79 -25.56
CA GLY A 117 7.19 1.70 -24.69
C GLY A 117 6.11 0.62 -24.72
N ILE A 118 6.53 -0.65 -24.69
CA ILE A 118 5.72 -1.90 -24.63
C ILE A 118 4.45 -1.87 -25.50
N GLU A 119 4.54 -2.48 -26.69
CA GLU A 119 3.43 -2.62 -27.64
C GLU A 119 2.18 -3.18 -26.92
N GLY A 120 1.15 -2.34 -26.77
CA GLY A 120 -0.13 -2.68 -26.14
C GLY A 120 -0.36 -2.21 -24.69
N VAL A 121 0.60 -1.55 -24.02
CA VAL A 121 0.47 -1.20 -22.58
C VAL A 121 0.38 0.30 -22.27
N GLU A 122 0.93 1.19 -23.10
CA GLU A 122 1.12 2.61 -22.72
C GLU A 122 0.15 3.63 -23.35
N ASP A 123 -0.86 3.20 -24.12
CA ASP A 123 -1.91 4.09 -24.67
C ASP A 123 -3.08 4.33 -23.71
N TRP A 124 -2.94 4.03 -22.42
CA TRP A 124 -4.01 4.26 -21.46
C TRP A 124 -4.11 5.75 -21.08
N ASP A 125 -5.32 6.30 -21.13
CA ASP A 125 -5.58 7.66 -20.67
C ASP A 125 -5.36 7.73 -19.15
N VAL A 126 -4.22 8.30 -18.76
CA VAL A 126 -3.83 8.51 -17.35
C VAL A 126 -4.92 9.26 -16.57
N LEU A 127 -5.67 10.14 -17.24
CA LEU A 127 -6.73 10.95 -16.63
C LEU A 127 -8.13 10.42 -16.97
N GLY A 128 -8.25 9.22 -17.57
CA GLY A 128 -9.52 8.68 -18.06
C GLY A 128 -10.54 8.46 -16.94
N ASN A 129 -10.07 8.11 -15.74
CA ASN A 129 -10.91 7.92 -14.55
C ASN A 129 -10.88 9.11 -13.57
N ALA A 130 -10.30 10.26 -13.98
CA ALA A 130 -10.20 11.42 -13.09
C ALA A 130 -11.56 12.13 -12.97
N GLY A 131 -12.09 12.24 -11.74
CA GLY A 131 -13.31 12.99 -11.48
C GLY A 131 -13.19 14.49 -11.78
N GLN A 132 -12.00 15.08 -11.66
CA GLN A 132 -11.67 16.45 -12.09
C GLN A 132 -10.25 16.51 -12.66
N LYS A 133 -10.07 17.22 -13.78
CA LYS A 133 -8.77 17.43 -14.43
C LYS A 133 -8.58 18.87 -14.90
N ALA A 134 -7.35 19.35 -14.85
CA ALA A 134 -6.94 20.65 -15.38
C ALA A 134 -5.74 20.43 -16.31
N GLY A 135 -6.00 20.40 -17.62
CA GLY A 135 -5.00 20.02 -18.61
C GLY A 135 -4.48 18.60 -18.35
N ARG A 136 -3.19 18.49 -18.01
CA ARG A 136 -2.50 17.22 -17.75
C ARG A 136 -2.38 16.87 -16.26
N TYR A 137 -3.15 17.52 -15.40
CA TYR A 137 -3.05 17.35 -13.94
C TYR A 137 -4.39 16.89 -13.34
N PHE A 138 -4.31 16.05 -12.30
CA PHE A 138 -5.44 15.80 -11.40
C PHE A 138 -5.73 17.06 -10.60
N VAL A 139 -7.01 17.36 -10.40
CA VAL A 139 -7.43 18.46 -9.53
C VAL A 139 -7.86 17.89 -8.20
N VAL A 140 -7.20 18.31 -7.13
CA VAL A 140 -7.55 17.97 -5.75
C VAL A 140 -7.88 19.28 -5.03
N ARG A 141 -9.01 19.31 -4.31
CA ARG A 141 -9.36 20.46 -3.48
C ARG A 141 -8.43 20.48 -2.27
N SER A 142 -7.48 21.40 -2.24
CA SER A 142 -6.69 21.66 -1.03
C SER A 142 -7.56 22.42 -0.03
N GLY A 143 -8.23 21.72 0.87
CA GLY A 143 -8.96 22.35 1.95
C GLY A 143 -8.06 22.70 3.13
N LYS A 144 -8.03 23.97 3.53
CA LYS A 144 -8.36 24.33 4.92
C LYS A 144 -9.80 24.88 4.83
N GLY A 145 -10.75 24.00 4.54
CA GLY A 145 -12.16 24.36 4.45
C GLY A 145 -12.75 24.41 5.85
N GLU A 146 -13.47 25.49 6.15
CA GLU A 146 -14.41 25.58 7.28
C GLU A 146 -15.40 24.40 7.30
#